data_AF-X1V8W9-F1
#
_entry.id   AF-X1V8W9-F1
#
_cell.length_a   1.000
_cell.length_b   1.000
_cell.length_c   1.000
_cell.angle_alpha   90.00
_cell.angle_beta   90.00
_cell.angle_gamma   90.00
#
_symmetry.space_group_name_H-M   'P 1'
#
loop_
_entity.id
_entity.type
_entity.pdbx_description
1 polymer ?
#
loop_
_entity_poly.entity_id
_entity_poly.type
_entity_poly.pdbx_seq_one_letter_code
_entity_poly.pdbx_strand_id
1 'polypeptide(L)'
;PLVQDHKRAYEDDTGPNTGGMGSYSMENHLMPFITQNDVDEALEDMRKVVAAVKAETGVEYKGFLYGGYMKTVKGIKLIEFNSRLGDPEAMNVLPILKTDFIDVCMGIINGNLKSNIEFENKATVCKYLAPEGYPGSPKKDELVKIDKNQLKQIGARYYYASVYRKGDEIYTTTSRAIGVVGIANDLESAEKIAEQGIGCISGKLFYRKDVGTIKLLQKKIDHMNSLLK
;
A
#
# COMPACT_ATOMS: atom_id res chain seq x y z
N PRO A 1 -1.15 10.93 2.52
CA PRO A 1 -1.96 9.84 3.10
C PRO A 1 -1.12 8.80 3.84
N LEU A 2 -1.45 8.50 5.10
CA LEU A 2 -0.89 7.34 5.79
C LEU A 2 -1.40 6.05 5.16
N VAL A 3 -0.54 5.05 5.06
CA VAL A 3 -0.89 3.72 4.53
C VAL A 3 -0.43 2.67 5.51
N GLN A 4 -1.27 1.68 5.77
CA GLN A 4 -0.90 0.51 6.55
C GLN A 4 -0.78 -0.71 5.62
N ASP A 5 0.38 -1.35 5.61
CA ASP A 5 0.66 -2.61 4.90
C ASP A 5 0.41 -3.84 5.80
N HIS A 6 0.08 -4.96 5.16
CA HIS A 6 -0.11 -6.27 5.76
C HIS A 6 0.94 -7.25 5.25
N LYS A 7 2.10 -7.29 5.93
CA LYS A 7 3.24 -8.15 5.55
C LYS A 7 3.00 -9.64 5.68
N ARG A 8 2.09 -10.08 6.54
CA ARG A 8 1.86 -11.51 6.83
C ARG A 8 1.04 -12.16 5.72
N ALA A 9 1.46 -13.37 5.32
CA ALA A 9 0.94 -14.07 4.15
C ALA A 9 -0.56 -14.41 4.25
N TYR A 10 -1.05 -14.72 5.45
CA TYR A 10 -2.40 -15.24 5.66
C TYR A 10 -3.23 -14.32 6.55
N GLU A 11 -4.54 -14.57 6.56
CA GLU A 11 -5.51 -13.84 7.36
C GLU A 11 -5.14 -13.86 8.86
N ASP A 12 -5.65 -12.86 9.59
CA ASP A 12 -5.34 -12.62 11.00
C ASP A 12 -3.86 -12.36 11.29
N ASP A 13 -3.12 -11.89 10.28
CA ASP A 13 -1.69 -11.59 10.35
C ASP A 13 -0.84 -12.84 10.72
N THR A 14 -1.18 -14.00 10.15
CA THR A 14 -0.49 -15.28 10.38
C THR A 14 0.42 -15.68 9.20
N GLY A 15 1.26 -16.69 9.42
CA GLY A 15 2.19 -17.20 8.41
C GLY A 15 3.49 -16.37 8.27
N PRO A 16 4.32 -16.69 7.27
CA PRO A 16 5.59 -15.99 7.03
C PRO A 16 5.39 -14.53 6.63
N ASN A 17 6.44 -13.72 6.80
CA ASN A 17 6.49 -12.38 6.23
C ASN A 17 6.61 -12.47 4.70
N THR A 18 6.00 -11.50 4.03
CA THR A 18 5.99 -11.29 2.57
C THR A 18 6.41 -9.86 2.28
N GLY A 19 6.43 -9.48 1.00
CA GLY A 19 6.57 -8.08 0.62
C GLY A 19 5.37 -7.19 1.01
N GLY A 20 4.23 -7.79 1.39
CA GLY A 20 2.96 -7.11 1.64
C GLY A 20 1.83 -7.75 0.83
N MET A 21 0.84 -8.37 1.49
CA MET A 21 -0.32 -9.00 0.85
C MET A 21 -1.45 -8.02 0.55
N GLY A 22 -1.28 -6.76 0.94
CA GLY A 22 -2.23 -5.70 0.69
C GLY A 22 -2.07 -4.58 1.70
N SER A 23 -2.72 -3.46 1.42
CA SER A 23 -2.57 -2.24 2.20
C SER A 23 -3.80 -1.36 2.08
N TYR A 24 -4.01 -0.49 3.06
CA TYR A 24 -5.13 0.45 3.03
C TYR A 24 -4.75 1.84 3.53
N SER A 25 -5.53 2.84 3.10
CA SER A 25 -5.52 4.23 3.59
C SER A 25 -6.96 4.64 3.85
N MET A 26 -7.18 5.52 4.83
CA MET A 26 -8.50 6.09 5.11
C MET A 26 -8.71 7.43 4.42
N GLU A 27 -9.97 7.82 4.31
CA GLU A 27 -10.47 9.02 3.62
C GLU A 27 -9.97 10.34 4.22
N ASN A 28 -9.64 10.35 5.51
CA ASN A 28 -9.06 11.50 6.21
C ASN A 28 -7.53 11.47 6.22
N HIS A 29 -6.91 10.51 5.52
CA HIS A 29 -5.45 10.32 5.42
C HIS A 29 -4.74 10.02 6.74
N LEU A 30 -5.50 9.81 7.82
CA LEU A 30 -5.05 9.42 9.14
C LEU A 30 -5.51 7.98 9.44
N MET A 31 -5.00 7.37 10.51
CA MET A 31 -5.45 6.05 10.96
C MET A 31 -6.06 6.17 12.36
N PRO A 32 -7.05 5.36 12.76
CA PRO A 32 -7.80 5.57 14.01
C PRO A 32 -6.96 5.44 15.29
N PHE A 33 -5.80 4.80 15.20
CA PHE A 33 -4.84 4.59 16.29
C PHE A 33 -3.58 5.47 16.16
N ILE A 34 -3.57 6.43 15.22
CA ILE A 34 -2.47 7.37 14.99
C ILE A 34 -2.99 8.80 15.22
N THR A 35 -2.28 9.58 16.02
CA THR A 35 -2.60 10.99 16.28
C THR A 35 -1.88 11.90 15.30
N GLN A 36 -2.32 13.15 15.15
CA GLN A 36 -1.60 14.13 14.34
C GLN A 36 -0.17 14.38 14.89
N ASN A 37 0.02 14.37 16.21
CA ASN A 37 1.34 14.49 16.82
C ASN A 37 2.28 13.35 16.42
N ASP A 38 1.77 12.12 16.29
CA ASP A 38 2.58 11.00 15.77
C ASP A 38 3.02 11.26 14.32
N VAL A 39 2.14 11.82 13.49
CA VAL A 39 2.48 12.17 12.09
C VAL A 39 3.54 13.27 12.04
N ASP A 40 3.40 14.29 12.88
CA ASP A 40 4.34 15.40 12.93
C ASP A 40 5.73 14.95 13.42
N GLU A 41 5.78 14.05 14.41
CA GLU A 41 7.02 13.42 14.90
C GLU A 41 7.69 12.60 13.77
N ALA A 42 6.93 11.78 13.03
CA ALA A 42 7.46 11.01 11.90
C ALA A 42 7.99 11.92 10.78
N LEU A 43 7.26 12.99 10.45
CA LEU A 43 7.67 13.95 9.43
C LEU A 43 8.97 14.67 9.83
N GLU A 44 9.12 15.00 11.12
CA GLU A 44 10.33 15.62 11.62
C GLU A 44 11.53 14.66 11.57
N ASP A 45 11.36 13.38 11.91
CA ASP A 45 12.39 12.36 11.73
C ASP A 45 12.84 12.25 10.27
N MET A 46 11.89 12.26 9.33
CA MET A 46 12.18 12.23 7.89
C MET A 46 12.96 13.47 7.43
N ARG A 47 12.61 14.67 7.92
CA ARG A 47 13.34 15.92 7.63
C ARG A 47 14.77 15.86 8.13
N LYS A 48 14.99 15.37 9.36
CA LYS A 48 16.32 15.19 9.95
C LYS A 48 17.18 14.25 9.10
N VAL A 49 16.60 13.16 8.61
CA VAL A 49 17.31 12.19 7.75
C VAL A 49 17.72 12.82 6.42
N VAL A 50 16.81 13.54 5.76
CA VAL A 50 17.14 14.27 4.51
C VAL A 50 18.24 15.30 4.74
N ALA A 51 18.18 16.06 5.84
CA ALA A 51 19.22 17.02 6.19
C ALA A 51 20.56 16.35 6.50
N ALA A 52 20.57 15.23 7.21
CA ALA A 52 21.77 14.47 7.53
C ALA A 52 22.45 13.91 6.28
N VAL A 53 21.69 13.38 5.31
CA VAL A 53 22.27 12.91 4.03
C VAL A 53 23.07 14.02 3.35
N LYS A 54 22.52 15.24 3.28
CA LYS A 54 23.22 16.39 2.71
C LYS A 54 24.46 16.77 3.51
N ALA A 55 24.35 16.81 4.84
CA ALA A 55 25.45 17.19 5.72
C ALA A 55 26.63 16.22 5.64
N GLU A 56 26.36 14.92 5.62
CA GLU A 56 27.38 13.85 5.67
C GLU A 56 28.01 13.56 4.30
N THR A 57 27.21 13.66 3.22
CA THR A 57 27.66 13.26 1.87
C THR A 57 27.96 14.45 0.95
N GLY A 58 27.50 15.65 1.30
CA GLY A 58 27.53 16.81 0.41
C GLY A 58 26.49 16.76 -0.72
N VAL A 59 25.66 15.72 -0.79
CA VAL A 59 24.68 15.50 -1.86
C VAL A 59 23.26 15.63 -1.32
N GLU A 60 22.42 16.42 -1.99
CA GLU A 60 21.01 16.54 -1.63
C GLU A 60 20.24 15.24 -1.92
N TYR A 61 19.47 14.77 -0.94
CA TYR A 61 18.54 13.66 -1.18
C TYR A 61 17.39 14.13 -2.08
N LYS A 62 17.27 13.52 -3.26
CA LYS A 62 16.19 13.77 -4.21
C LYS A 62 15.46 12.47 -4.52
N GLY A 63 14.16 12.42 -4.20
CA GLY A 63 13.32 11.26 -4.46
C GLY A 63 12.24 11.07 -3.41
N PHE A 64 11.68 9.87 -3.38
CA PHE A 64 10.74 9.46 -2.35
C PHE A 64 11.52 8.94 -1.14
N LEU A 65 11.19 9.45 0.05
CA LEU A 65 11.59 8.84 1.32
C LEU A 65 10.33 8.24 1.95
N TYR A 66 10.35 6.95 2.22
CA TYR A 66 9.29 6.24 2.92
C TYR A 66 9.82 5.83 4.29
N GLY A 67 9.10 6.17 5.36
CA GLY A 67 9.42 5.72 6.72
C GLY A 67 8.42 4.68 7.19
N GLY A 68 8.91 3.50 7.58
CA GLY A 68 8.12 2.47 8.24
C GLY A 68 8.16 2.71 9.75
N TYR A 69 7.00 2.94 10.37
CA TYR A 69 6.89 3.23 11.80
C TYR A 69 6.03 2.19 12.51
N MET A 70 6.36 1.92 13.77
CA MET A 70 5.55 1.16 14.72
C MET A 70 4.90 2.12 15.72
N LYS A 71 3.58 2.05 15.89
CA LYS A 71 2.92 2.71 17.02
C LYS A 71 3.10 1.86 18.27
N THR A 72 3.64 2.46 19.33
CA THR A 72 3.86 1.80 20.64
C THR A 72 3.19 2.59 21.76
N VAL A 73 3.19 2.05 22.97
CA VAL A 73 2.73 2.75 24.18
C VAL A 73 3.57 3.99 24.52
N LYS A 74 4.80 4.08 23.99
CA LYS A 74 5.73 5.19 24.19
C LYS A 74 5.80 6.13 22.98
N GLY A 75 4.75 6.16 22.17
CA GLY A 75 4.72 6.91 20.90
C GLY A 75 5.19 6.07 19.71
N ILE A 76 5.42 6.73 18.58
CA ILE A 76 5.93 6.06 17.38
C ILE A 76 7.41 5.71 17.50
N LYS A 77 7.82 4.67 16.78
CA LYS A 77 9.21 4.26 16.64
C LYS A 77 9.49 3.92 15.19
N LEU A 78 10.54 4.53 14.64
CA LEU A 78 11.05 4.17 13.31
C LEU A 78 11.53 2.72 13.30
N ILE A 79 11.10 1.97 12.29
CA ILE A 79 11.59 0.62 11.98
C ILE A 79 12.68 0.74 10.91
N GLU A 80 12.36 1.39 9.79
CA GLU A 80 13.22 1.50 8.62
C GLU A 80 12.87 2.69 7.75
N PHE A 81 13.83 3.13 6.93
CA PHE A 81 13.59 4.00 5.78
C PHE A 81 13.79 3.24 4.47
N ASN A 82 12.98 3.57 3.47
CA ASN A 82 13.11 3.10 2.10
C ASN A 82 13.27 4.31 1.17
N SER A 83 14.17 4.21 0.18
CA SER A 83 14.49 5.29 -0.77
C SER A 83 13.65 5.25 -2.06
N ARG A 84 12.42 4.76 -1.94
CA ARG A 84 11.46 4.57 -3.03
C ARG A 84 10.04 4.55 -2.46
N LEU A 85 9.05 4.57 -3.35
CA LEU A 85 7.67 4.25 -2.95
C LEU A 85 7.57 2.81 -2.42
N GLY A 86 6.63 2.61 -1.49
CA GLY A 86 6.28 1.28 -0.99
C GLY A 86 5.49 0.45 -2.01
N ASP A 87 5.57 -0.87 -1.89
CA ASP A 87 4.76 -1.81 -2.66
C ASP A 87 4.18 -2.85 -1.68
N PRO A 88 2.87 -2.77 -1.35
CA PRO A 88 1.78 -2.20 -2.16
C PRO A 88 1.45 -0.71 -1.97
N GLU A 89 2.10 0.02 -1.06
CA GLU A 89 1.58 1.30 -0.57
C GLU A 89 1.43 2.39 -1.65
N ALA A 90 2.24 2.36 -2.71
CA ALA A 90 2.09 3.26 -3.86
C ALA A 90 0.70 3.17 -4.50
N MET A 91 0.12 1.96 -4.53
CA MET A 91 -1.21 1.71 -5.09
C MET A 91 -2.35 2.24 -4.22
N ASN A 92 -2.07 2.65 -2.98
CA ASN A 92 -3.04 3.38 -2.16
C ASN A 92 -2.96 4.89 -2.36
N VAL A 93 -1.75 5.42 -2.60
CA VAL A 93 -1.47 6.86 -2.60
C VAL A 93 -1.60 7.48 -3.98
N LEU A 94 -0.95 6.89 -4.98
CA LEU A 94 -0.90 7.48 -6.33
C LEU A 94 -2.29 7.54 -7.00
N PRO A 95 -3.19 6.55 -6.84
CA PRO A 95 -4.50 6.62 -7.50
C PRO A 95 -5.41 7.76 -7.08
N ILE A 96 -5.15 8.35 -5.91
CA ILE A 96 -5.89 9.47 -5.32
C ILE A 96 -5.06 10.76 -5.31
N LEU A 97 -3.92 10.79 -5.99
CA LEU A 97 -3.13 12.01 -6.17
C LEU A 97 -3.86 12.95 -7.14
N LYS A 98 -4.19 14.17 -6.69
CA LYS A 98 -4.81 15.20 -7.55
C LYS A 98 -3.77 16.01 -8.31
N THR A 99 -2.64 16.31 -7.68
CA THR A 99 -1.54 17.02 -8.32
C THR A 99 -0.95 16.17 -9.43
N ASP A 100 -0.60 16.78 -10.57
CA ASP A 100 0.02 16.06 -11.67
C ASP A 100 1.33 15.39 -11.20
N PHE A 101 1.44 14.07 -11.43
CA PHE A 101 2.57 13.29 -10.96
C PHE A 101 3.89 13.67 -11.67
N ILE A 102 3.82 14.05 -12.95
CA ILE A 102 4.98 14.51 -13.71
C ILE A 102 5.47 15.84 -13.15
N ASP A 103 4.58 16.76 -12.79
CA ASP A 103 4.95 18.01 -12.13
C ASP A 103 5.65 17.77 -10.79
N VAL A 104 5.18 16.80 -9.99
CA VAL A 104 5.83 16.38 -8.74
C VAL A 104 7.24 15.85 -9.04
N CYS A 105 7.39 14.95 -10.01
CA CYS A 105 8.70 14.40 -10.39
C CYS A 105 9.66 15.48 -10.90
N MET A 106 9.20 16.39 -11.75
CA MET A 106 10.01 17.50 -12.26
C MET A 106 10.42 18.45 -11.12
N GLY A 107 9.52 18.71 -10.17
CA GLY A 107 9.82 19.48 -8.97
C GLY A 107 10.94 18.86 -8.12
N ILE A 108 10.91 17.55 -7.94
CA ILE A 108 11.96 16.80 -7.23
C ILE A 108 13.30 16.90 -7.97
N ILE A 109 13.31 16.63 -9.28
CA ILE A 109 14.53 16.65 -10.11
C ILE A 109 15.18 18.03 -10.06
N ASN A 110 14.38 19.08 -10.27
CA ASN A 110 14.85 20.47 -10.33
C ASN A 110 15.13 21.08 -8.95
N GLY A 111 14.76 20.42 -7.85
CA GLY A 111 14.95 20.96 -6.49
C GLY A 111 14.02 22.12 -6.16
N ASN A 112 12.85 22.20 -6.80
CA ASN A 112 11.85 23.25 -6.61
C ASN A 112 10.44 22.68 -6.38
N LEU A 113 10.36 21.49 -5.77
CA LEU A 113 9.11 20.82 -5.44
C LEU A 113 8.18 21.77 -4.68
N LYS A 114 6.99 22.01 -5.23
CA LYS A 114 5.97 22.83 -4.60
C LYS A 114 5.46 22.16 -3.32
N SER A 115 5.11 22.96 -2.32
CA SER A 115 4.62 22.46 -1.02
C SER A 115 3.18 21.93 -1.05
N ASN A 116 2.39 22.25 -2.07
CA ASN A 116 0.98 21.91 -2.16
C ASN A 116 0.73 20.68 -3.05
N ILE A 117 1.20 19.51 -2.59
CA ILE A 117 0.81 18.23 -3.19
C ILE A 117 -0.55 17.82 -2.60
N GLU A 118 -1.58 17.77 -3.45
CA GLU A 118 -2.95 17.49 -3.06
C GLU A 118 -3.36 16.05 -3.38
N PHE A 119 -4.13 15.46 -2.48
CA PHE A 119 -4.74 14.14 -2.63
C PHE A 119 -6.25 14.26 -2.44
N GLU A 120 -7.02 13.38 -3.07
CA GLU A 120 -8.45 13.25 -2.82
C GLU A 120 -8.70 12.70 -1.42
N ASN A 121 -9.74 13.20 -0.75
CA ASN A 121 -10.23 12.65 0.53
C ASN A 121 -11.03 11.36 0.26
N LYS A 122 -10.31 10.29 -0.06
CA LYS A 122 -10.83 8.96 -0.41
C LYS A 122 -10.08 7.90 0.35
N ALA A 123 -10.79 6.88 0.81
CA ALA A 123 -10.19 5.66 1.29
C ALA A 123 -9.76 4.78 0.12
N THR A 124 -8.70 4.01 0.31
CA THR A 124 -8.20 3.06 -0.68
C THR A 124 -7.86 1.74 -0.02
N VAL A 125 -8.18 0.63 -0.68
CA VAL A 125 -7.83 -0.72 -0.26
C VAL A 125 -7.19 -1.44 -1.43
N CYS A 126 -5.97 -1.92 -1.24
CA CYS A 126 -5.22 -2.74 -2.18
C CYS A 126 -5.13 -4.16 -1.63
N LYS A 127 -5.56 -5.15 -2.42
CA LYS A 127 -5.41 -6.58 -2.11
C LYS A 127 -4.55 -7.24 -3.19
N TYR A 128 -3.50 -7.95 -2.77
CA TYR A 128 -2.64 -8.68 -3.69
C TYR A 128 -3.11 -10.11 -3.89
N LEU A 129 -3.26 -10.49 -5.15
CA LEU A 129 -3.33 -11.87 -5.59
C LEU A 129 -1.91 -12.38 -5.82
N ALA A 130 -1.54 -13.45 -5.12
CA ALA A 130 -0.27 -14.15 -5.27
C ALA A 130 -0.49 -15.58 -5.77
N PRO A 131 0.48 -16.19 -6.48
CA PRO A 131 0.40 -17.59 -6.88
C PRO A 131 0.23 -18.51 -5.68
N GLU A 132 -0.59 -19.55 -5.81
CA GLU A 132 -0.73 -20.59 -4.78
C GLU A 132 0.65 -21.09 -4.31
N GLY A 133 0.82 -21.23 -3.00
CA GLY A 133 2.08 -21.63 -2.39
C GLY A 133 3.07 -20.48 -2.11
N TYR A 134 2.83 -19.26 -2.59
CA TYR A 134 3.57 -18.08 -2.14
C TYR A 134 3.41 -17.87 -0.62
N PRO A 135 4.45 -17.47 0.13
CA PRO A 135 5.82 -17.17 -0.33
C PRO A 135 6.78 -18.37 -0.34
N GLY A 136 6.34 -19.56 0.06
CA GLY A 136 7.22 -20.73 0.22
C GLY A 136 7.55 -21.45 -1.08
N SER A 137 6.52 -21.98 -1.76
CA SER A 137 6.64 -22.79 -2.99
C SER A 137 5.61 -22.35 -4.05
N PRO A 138 5.74 -21.11 -4.58
CA PRO A 138 4.75 -20.51 -5.48
C PRO A 138 4.64 -21.26 -6.82
N LYS A 139 3.40 -21.46 -7.29
CA LYS A 139 3.08 -22.04 -8.60
C LYS A 139 3.25 -21.02 -9.73
N LYS A 140 4.41 -21.07 -10.40
CA LYS A 140 4.70 -20.28 -11.60
C LYS A 140 4.06 -20.88 -12.86
N ASP A 141 4.06 -20.10 -13.93
CA ASP A 141 3.62 -20.49 -15.27
C ASP A 141 2.13 -20.89 -15.34
N GLU A 142 1.33 -20.42 -14.39
CA GLU A 142 -0.12 -20.66 -14.32
C GLU A 142 -0.88 -19.53 -15.01
N LEU A 143 -1.91 -19.89 -15.78
CA LEU A 143 -2.73 -18.93 -16.53
C LEU A 143 -3.54 -18.03 -15.57
N VAL A 144 -3.53 -16.73 -15.83
CA VAL A 144 -4.35 -15.72 -15.16
C VAL A 144 -5.30 -15.07 -16.17
N LYS A 145 -6.59 -15.17 -15.90
CA LYS A 145 -7.66 -14.55 -16.70
C LYS A 145 -8.24 -13.36 -15.96
N ILE A 146 -8.48 -12.27 -16.68
CA ILE A 146 -8.95 -11.00 -16.12
C ILE A 146 -10.14 -10.52 -16.94
N ASP A 147 -11.31 -10.41 -16.31
CA ASP A 147 -12.47 -9.74 -16.91
C ASP A 147 -12.35 -8.22 -16.77
N LYS A 148 -11.70 -7.61 -17.76
CA LYS A 148 -11.46 -6.17 -17.81
C LYS A 148 -12.75 -5.35 -17.91
N ASN A 149 -13.80 -5.90 -18.53
CA ASN A 149 -15.06 -5.20 -18.70
C ASN A 149 -15.81 -5.11 -17.38
N GLN A 150 -15.88 -6.21 -16.64
CA GLN A 150 -16.51 -6.24 -15.33
C GLN A 150 -15.75 -5.39 -14.31
N LEU A 151 -14.40 -5.42 -14.32
CA LEU A 151 -13.57 -4.53 -13.49
C LEU A 151 -13.91 -3.06 -13.71
N LYS A 152 -14.05 -2.65 -14.98
CA LYS A 152 -14.44 -1.28 -15.35
C LYS A 152 -15.84 -0.92 -14.85
N GLN A 153 -16.79 -1.84 -14.90
CA GLN A 153 -18.15 -1.63 -14.39
C GLN A 153 -18.19 -1.47 -12.86
N ILE A 154 -17.39 -2.26 -12.14
CA ILE A 154 -17.25 -2.17 -10.68
C ILE A 154 -16.51 -0.88 -10.27
N GLY A 155 -15.63 -0.37 -11.13
CA GLY A 155 -14.77 0.77 -10.82
C GLY A 155 -13.50 0.41 -10.05
N ALA A 156 -13.17 -0.89 -9.96
CA ALA A 156 -11.92 -1.36 -9.37
C ALA A 156 -10.75 -1.14 -10.34
N ARG A 157 -9.60 -0.72 -9.81
CA ARG A 157 -8.34 -0.66 -10.57
C ARG A 157 -7.56 -1.96 -10.34
N TYR A 158 -6.74 -2.35 -11.30
CA TYR A 158 -5.83 -3.47 -11.13
C TYR A 158 -4.47 -3.13 -11.73
N TYR A 159 -3.41 -3.67 -11.14
CA TYR A 159 -2.03 -3.45 -11.54
C TYR A 159 -1.32 -4.80 -11.65
N TYR A 160 -0.70 -5.05 -12.79
CA TYR A 160 0.22 -6.17 -12.94
C TYR A 160 1.47 -5.91 -12.10
N ALA A 161 1.88 -6.92 -11.33
CA ALA A 161 3.14 -6.92 -10.61
C ALA A 161 4.07 -7.98 -11.24
N SER A 162 4.17 -9.16 -10.65
CA SER A 162 5.09 -10.21 -11.11
C SER A 162 4.37 -11.23 -12.00
N VAL A 163 4.14 -10.86 -13.26
CA VAL A 163 3.56 -11.71 -14.31
C VAL A 163 4.32 -11.57 -15.61
N TYR A 164 4.15 -12.51 -16.54
CA TYR A 164 4.62 -12.37 -17.91
C TYR A 164 3.49 -12.64 -18.90
N ARG A 165 3.66 -12.15 -20.13
CA ARG A 165 2.72 -12.33 -21.23
C ARG A 165 3.28 -13.29 -22.26
N LYS A 166 2.46 -14.23 -22.73
CA LYS A 166 2.77 -15.10 -23.88
C LYS A 166 1.56 -15.07 -24.83
N GLY A 167 1.72 -14.44 -26.00
CA GLY A 167 0.59 -14.11 -26.85
C GLY A 167 -0.35 -13.12 -26.17
N ASP A 168 -1.64 -13.42 -26.08
CA ASP A 168 -2.64 -12.59 -25.37
C ASP A 168 -2.90 -13.04 -23.93
N GLU A 169 -2.21 -14.08 -23.47
CA GLU A 169 -2.40 -14.67 -22.16
C GLU A 169 -1.37 -14.16 -21.15
N ILE A 170 -1.80 -14.04 -19.90
CA ILE A 170 -0.98 -13.62 -18.76
C ILE A 170 -0.72 -14.83 -17.87
N TYR A 171 0.51 -14.95 -17.40
CA TYR A 171 0.97 -16.08 -16.61
C TYR A 171 1.67 -15.63 -15.33
N THR A 172 1.52 -16.42 -14.26
CA THR A 172 2.18 -16.16 -12.99
C THR A 172 3.69 -16.36 -13.06
N THR A 173 4.41 -15.64 -12.20
CA THR A 173 5.80 -15.96 -11.86
C THR A 173 5.84 -16.54 -10.43
N THR A 174 6.85 -16.21 -9.63
CA THR A 174 7.02 -16.70 -8.26
C THR A 174 6.65 -15.67 -7.19
N SER A 175 6.22 -14.47 -7.56
CA SER A 175 5.86 -13.40 -6.61
C SER A 175 4.42 -12.92 -6.82
N ARG A 176 3.99 -11.94 -6.02
CA ARG A 176 2.67 -11.28 -6.09
C ARG A 176 2.35 -10.93 -7.55
N ALA A 177 1.23 -11.43 -8.06
CA ALA A 177 0.90 -11.38 -9.48
C ALA A 177 0.16 -10.08 -9.84
N ILE A 178 -0.93 -9.78 -9.13
CA ILE A 178 -1.82 -8.65 -9.45
C ILE A 178 -2.29 -7.99 -8.17
N GLY A 179 -2.17 -6.66 -8.09
CA GLY A 179 -2.80 -5.85 -7.04
C GLY A 179 -4.15 -5.32 -7.53
N VAL A 180 -5.21 -5.50 -6.75
CA VAL A 180 -6.55 -4.94 -7.02
C VAL A 180 -6.84 -3.84 -6.02
N VAL A 181 -7.26 -2.68 -6.51
CA VAL A 181 -7.48 -1.47 -5.71
C VAL A 181 -8.91 -1.00 -5.83
N GLY A 182 -9.59 -0.91 -4.68
CA GLY A 182 -10.83 -0.18 -4.53
C GLY A 182 -10.57 1.22 -3.97
N ILE A 183 -11.35 2.19 -4.43
CA ILE A 183 -11.26 3.61 -4.05
C ILE A 183 -12.68 4.10 -3.77
N ALA A 184 -12.93 4.63 -2.57
CA ALA A 184 -14.27 5.09 -2.19
C ALA A 184 -14.21 6.21 -1.15
N ASN A 185 -15.38 6.66 -0.68
CA ASN A 185 -15.50 7.70 0.34
C ASN A 185 -15.13 7.21 1.75
N ASP A 186 -15.12 5.90 1.97
CA ASP A 186 -14.87 5.26 3.26
C ASP A 186 -14.23 3.89 3.05
N LEU A 187 -13.60 3.37 4.11
CA LEU A 187 -12.84 2.13 4.06
C LEU A 187 -13.68 0.91 3.64
N GLU A 188 -14.91 0.78 4.16
CA GLU A 188 -15.78 -0.37 3.89
C GLU A 188 -16.18 -0.41 2.41
N SER A 189 -16.57 0.73 1.85
CA SER A 189 -16.89 0.85 0.43
C SER A 189 -15.66 0.58 -0.45
N ALA A 190 -14.47 1.04 -0.06
CA ALA A 190 -13.24 0.80 -0.81
C ALA A 190 -12.85 -0.69 -0.78
N GLU A 191 -12.97 -1.33 0.38
CA GLU A 191 -12.74 -2.78 0.55
C GLU A 191 -13.71 -3.59 -0.32
N LYS A 192 -15.00 -3.24 -0.32
CA LYS A 192 -16.02 -3.91 -1.13
C LYS A 192 -15.73 -3.83 -2.62
N ILE A 193 -15.29 -2.67 -3.11
CA ILE A 193 -14.89 -2.51 -4.52
C ILE A 193 -13.67 -3.38 -4.84
N ALA A 194 -12.67 -3.42 -3.95
CA ALA A 194 -11.49 -4.26 -4.15
C ALA A 194 -11.86 -5.76 -4.18
N GLU A 195 -12.71 -6.20 -3.26
CA GLU A 195 -13.18 -7.59 -3.17
C GLU A 195 -14.00 -8.00 -4.40
N GLN A 196 -14.93 -7.14 -4.85
CA GLN A 196 -15.67 -7.35 -6.09
C GLN A 196 -14.73 -7.43 -7.30
N GLY A 197 -13.71 -6.56 -7.35
CA GLY A 197 -12.72 -6.57 -8.42
C GLY A 197 -11.85 -7.83 -8.44
N ILE A 198 -11.53 -8.40 -7.27
CA ILE A 198 -10.85 -9.70 -7.19
C ILE A 198 -11.69 -10.81 -7.82
N GLY A 199 -13.02 -10.77 -7.67
CA GLY A 199 -13.93 -11.72 -8.32
C GLY A 199 -13.84 -11.75 -9.84
N CYS A 200 -13.27 -10.71 -10.47
CA CYS A 200 -13.04 -10.64 -11.92
C CYS A 200 -11.71 -11.26 -12.37
N ILE A 201 -10.91 -11.79 -11.43
CA ILE A 201 -9.60 -12.38 -11.71
C ILE A 201 -9.66 -13.87 -11.34
N SER A 202 -9.28 -14.73 -12.28
CA SER A 202 -9.25 -16.18 -12.07
C SER A 202 -7.92 -16.80 -12.48
N GLY A 203 -7.52 -17.86 -11.78
CA GLY A 203 -6.24 -18.55 -11.92
C GLY A 203 -5.89 -19.28 -10.62
N LYS A 204 -4.74 -19.95 -10.58
CA LYS A 204 -4.21 -20.55 -9.34
C LYS A 204 -3.57 -19.51 -8.44
N LEU A 205 -4.41 -18.65 -7.89
CA LEU A 205 -4.06 -17.50 -7.07
C LEU A 205 -4.76 -17.57 -5.72
N PHE A 206 -4.15 -16.97 -4.71
CA PHE A 206 -4.78 -16.69 -3.42
C PHE A 206 -4.51 -15.25 -3.00
N TYR A 207 -5.31 -14.75 -2.07
CA TYR A 207 -5.16 -13.44 -1.48
C TYR A 207 -5.72 -13.46 -0.04
N ARG A 208 -5.46 -12.40 0.71
CA ARG A 208 -6.07 -12.19 2.04
C ARG A 208 -7.39 -11.43 1.91
N LYS A 209 -8.49 -12.01 2.39
CA LYS A 209 -9.80 -11.36 2.35
C LYS A 209 -9.96 -10.29 3.43
N ASP A 210 -9.23 -10.42 4.53
CA ASP A 210 -9.35 -9.57 5.71
C ASP A 210 -8.68 -8.19 5.59
N VAL A 211 -7.83 -7.98 4.58
CA VAL A 211 -7.15 -6.70 4.33
C VAL A 211 -8.16 -5.59 4.10
N GLY A 212 -8.03 -4.49 4.86
CA GLY A 212 -8.91 -3.33 4.75
C GLY A 212 -10.32 -3.54 5.32
N THR A 213 -10.62 -4.68 5.96
CA THR A 213 -11.94 -4.93 6.56
C THR A 213 -12.11 -4.18 7.88
N ILE A 214 -13.34 -3.74 8.17
CA ILE A 214 -13.69 -3.10 9.45
C ILE A 214 -13.38 -4.03 10.63
N LYS A 215 -13.62 -5.34 10.49
CA LYS A 215 -13.31 -6.33 11.53
C LYS A 215 -11.83 -6.34 11.90
N LEU A 216 -10.94 -6.35 10.91
CA LEU A 216 -9.49 -6.35 11.15
C LEU A 216 -9.01 -5.02 11.71
N LEU A 217 -9.56 -3.90 11.23
CA LEU A 217 -9.29 -2.57 11.76
C LEU A 217 -9.68 -2.48 13.25
N GLN A 218 -10.89 -2.91 13.60
CA GLN A 218 -11.37 -2.88 14.98
C GLN A 218 -10.48 -3.72 15.91
N LYS A 219 -10.04 -4.90 15.48
CA LYS A 219 -9.08 -5.74 16.23
C LYS A 219 -7.79 -4.97 16.55
N LYS A 220 -7.28 -4.17 15.61
CA LYS A 220 -6.07 -3.35 15.81
C LYS A 220 -6.33 -2.17 16.76
N ILE A 221 -7.48 -1.51 16.64
CA ILE A 221 -7.90 -0.45 17.56
C ILE A 221 -8.01 -1.00 18.98
N ASP A 222 -8.69 -2.13 19.16
CA ASP A 222 -8.88 -2.77 20.47
C ASP A 222 -7.55 -3.21 21.08
N HIS A 223 -6.65 -3.77 20.25
CA HIS A 223 -5.31 -4.12 20.69
C HIS A 223 -4.53 -2.88 21.17
N MET A 224 -4.52 -1.79 20.39
CA MET A 224 -3.84 -0.57 20.79
C MET A 224 -4.44 0.04 22.07
N ASN A 225 -5.76 0.06 22.18
CA ASN A 225 -6.46 0.50 23.39
C ASN A 225 -6.12 -0.37 24.61
N SER A 226 -5.89 -1.68 24.42
CA SER A 226 -5.46 -2.57 25.51
C SER A 226 -4.04 -2.30 25.99
N LEU A 227 -3.17 -1.80 25.12
CA LEU A 227 -1.78 -1.45 25.44
C LEU A 227 -1.66 -0.07 26.09
N LEU A 228 -2.56 0.86 25.77
CA LEU A 228 -2.55 2.25 26.26
C LEU A 228 -3.27 2.44 27.61
N LYS A 229 -3.89 1.40 28.15
CA LYS A 229 -4.42 1.37 29.51
C LYS A 229 -3.32 1.13 30.53
#